data_AF-A0A963WBP9-F1
#
_entry.id   AF-A0A963WBP9-F1
#
_cell.length_a   1.000
_cell.length_b   1.000
_cell.length_c   1.000
_cell.angle_alpha   90.00
_cell.angle_beta   90.00
_cell.angle_gamma   90.00
#
_symmetry.space_group_name_H-M   'P 1'
#
loop_
_entity.id
_entity.type
_entity.pdbx_description
1 polymer ?
#
loop_
_entity_poly.entity_id
_entity_poly.type
_entity_poly.pdbx_seq_one_letter_code
_entity_poly.pdbx_strand_id
1 'polypeptide(L)'
;MQQRKLVERELTEEGPRRRGGAQRARRSVTVNVGESPLSWLHAHGHLEDRLYDAGERLRSDYERAQLAPSVTMRWDPVRVKSTGDAGLTPGERQIAARARFDGALALAGRGLEDVLWRVVCAGETLPVAEKALGWPARSGKLVLKLALDRVADFYRIT
;
A
#
# COMPACT_ATOMS: atom_id res chain seq x y z
N MET A 1 -0.20 -61.34 -21.90
CA MET A 1 -1.25 -60.31 -22.02
C MET A 1 -0.70 -58.99 -21.51
N GLN A 2 -0.50 -57.99 -22.39
CA GLN A 2 0.09 -56.69 -22.05
C GLN A 2 -1.00 -55.72 -21.56
N GLN A 3 -0.90 -55.26 -20.30
CA GLN A 3 -1.77 -54.21 -19.76
C GLN A 3 -1.36 -52.86 -20.34
N ARG A 4 -2.22 -52.29 -21.20
CA ARG A 4 -2.08 -50.94 -21.76
C ARG A 4 -2.59 -49.91 -20.75
N LYS A 5 -1.72 -48.98 -20.34
CA LYS A 5 -2.09 -47.73 -19.65
C LYS A 5 -2.73 -46.78 -20.66
N LEU A 6 -3.97 -46.36 -20.40
CA LEU A 6 -4.66 -45.33 -21.16
C LEU A 6 -4.60 -44.01 -20.36
N VAL A 7 -4.33 -42.90 -21.05
CA VAL A 7 -4.36 -41.55 -20.51
C VAL A 7 -5.30 -40.74 -21.40
N GLU A 8 -6.29 -40.08 -20.80
CA GLU A 8 -7.17 -39.16 -21.52
C GLU A 8 -6.40 -37.95 -22.05
N ARG A 9 -6.63 -37.63 -23.32
CA ARG A 9 -6.25 -36.35 -23.92
C ARG A 9 -7.40 -35.86 -24.79
N GLU A 10 -7.73 -34.59 -24.65
CA GLU A 10 -8.63 -33.91 -25.57
C GLU A 10 -8.04 -33.90 -26.98
N LEU A 11 -8.82 -34.43 -27.92
CA LEU A 11 -8.51 -34.44 -29.34
C LEU A 11 -9.12 -33.18 -29.97
N THR A 12 -8.28 -32.30 -30.51
CA THR A 12 -8.70 -31.28 -31.48
C THR A 12 -8.29 -31.71 -32.88
N GLU A 13 -8.93 -31.16 -33.91
CA GLU A 13 -8.75 -31.56 -35.33
C GLU A 13 -7.29 -31.47 -35.84
N GLU A 14 -6.38 -30.78 -35.14
CA GLU A 14 -4.95 -30.62 -35.49
C GLU A 14 -3.95 -31.38 -34.59
N GLY A 15 -4.41 -32.30 -33.71
CA GLY A 15 -3.54 -33.12 -32.85
C GLY A 15 -3.23 -32.51 -31.46
N PRO A 16 -2.54 -33.26 -30.56
CA PRO A 16 -2.47 -32.92 -29.15
C PRO A 16 -1.57 -31.71 -28.88
N ARG A 17 -2.16 -30.61 -28.37
CA ARG A 17 -1.47 -29.40 -27.93
C ARG A 17 -0.34 -29.76 -26.95
N ARG A 18 0.91 -29.46 -27.33
CA ARG A 18 2.09 -29.53 -26.46
C ARG A 18 2.38 -28.15 -25.87
N ARG A 19 2.48 -28.11 -24.54
CA ARG A 19 3.01 -27.06 -23.64
C ARG A 19 2.18 -25.79 -23.45
N GLY A 20 1.78 -25.62 -22.18
CA GLY A 20 2.46 -24.64 -21.33
C GLY A 20 2.05 -23.19 -21.53
N GLY A 21 0.78 -22.89 -21.28
CA GLY A 21 0.40 -21.54 -20.88
C GLY A 21 0.89 -21.30 -19.46
N ALA A 22 2.02 -20.60 -19.28
CA ALA A 22 2.43 -20.11 -17.98
C ALA A 22 1.36 -19.13 -17.49
N GLN A 23 0.43 -19.59 -16.65
CA GLN A 23 -0.30 -18.69 -15.77
C GLN A 23 0.76 -17.85 -15.07
N ARG A 24 0.66 -16.52 -15.20
CA ARG A 24 1.52 -15.57 -14.48
C ARG A 24 1.46 -15.99 -13.02
N ALA A 25 2.51 -16.66 -12.54
CA ALA A 25 2.59 -17.09 -11.16
C ALA A 25 2.41 -15.83 -10.33
N ARG A 26 1.26 -15.73 -9.65
CA ARG A 26 1.01 -14.65 -8.70
C ARG A 26 2.13 -14.75 -7.69
N ARG A 27 3.08 -13.81 -7.74
CA ARG A 27 4.17 -13.76 -6.77
C ARG A 27 3.53 -13.49 -5.41
N SER A 28 3.42 -14.53 -4.59
CA SER A 28 3.03 -14.39 -3.19
C SER A 28 4.26 -13.98 -2.40
N VAL A 29 4.15 -12.86 -1.68
CA VAL A 29 5.16 -12.42 -0.72
C VAL A 29 4.53 -12.52 0.65
N THR A 30 5.23 -13.17 1.60
CA THR A 30 4.84 -13.14 3.00
C THR A 30 5.23 -11.78 3.55
N VAL A 31 4.24 -10.95 3.89
CA VAL A 31 4.46 -9.65 4.52
C VAL A 31 4.25 -9.81 6.02
N ASN A 32 5.15 -9.25 6.83
CA ASN A 32 4.94 -9.18 8.26
C ASN A 32 3.93 -8.06 8.55
N VAL A 33 2.69 -8.42 8.87
CA VAL A 33 1.61 -7.47 9.18
C VAL A 33 1.91 -6.58 10.38
N GLY A 34 2.88 -6.93 11.23
CA GLY A 34 3.36 -6.10 12.33
C GLY A 34 4.32 -4.97 11.93
N GLU A 35 4.81 -4.95 10.68
CA GLU A 35 5.70 -3.89 10.18
C GLU A 35 4.97 -2.55 10.00
N SER A 36 3.63 -2.59 9.88
CA SER A 36 2.81 -1.39 9.74
C SER A 36 1.59 -1.47 10.64
N PRO A 37 1.30 -0.42 11.44
CA PRO A 37 0.05 -0.32 12.19
C PRO A 37 -1.19 -0.45 11.30
N LEU A 38 -1.15 0.03 10.05
CA LEU A 38 -2.26 -0.08 9.11
C LEU A 38 -2.50 -1.52 8.69
N SER A 39 -1.44 -2.26 8.35
CA SER A 39 -1.54 -3.67 7.97
C SER A 39 -2.08 -4.52 9.12
N TRP A 40 -1.65 -4.23 10.35
CA TRP A 40 -2.20 -4.88 11.55
C TRP A 40 -3.69 -4.56 11.73
N LEU A 41 -4.08 -3.29 11.65
CA LEU A 41 -5.47 -2.87 11.81
C LEU A 41 -6.39 -3.47 10.72
N HIS A 42 -5.93 -3.52 9.48
CA HIS A 42 -6.64 -4.14 8.36
C HIS A 42 -6.81 -5.65 8.57
N ALA A 43 -5.72 -6.36 8.90
CA ALA A 43 -5.75 -7.81 9.13
C ALA A 43 -6.71 -8.25 10.26
N HIS A 44 -6.97 -7.37 11.24
CA HIS A 44 -7.90 -7.62 12.35
C HIS A 44 -9.30 -7.04 12.12
N GLY A 45 -9.62 -6.60 10.89
CA GLY A 45 -10.94 -6.07 10.52
C GLY A 45 -11.27 -4.72 11.16
N HIS A 46 -10.25 -3.95 11.57
CA HIS A 46 -10.41 -2.60 12.11
C HIS A 46 -10.38 -1.52 11.03
N LEU A 47 -9.89 -1.81 9.84
CA LEU A 47 -9.93 -0.95 8.66
C LEU A 47 -10.57 -1.69 7.49
N GLU A 48 -11.33 -0.96 6.69
CA GLU A 48 -11.87 -1.42 5.42
C GLU A 48 -10.79 -1.31 4.32
N ASP A 49 -10.90 -2.11 3.26
CA ASP A 49 -9.94 -2.13 2.15
C ASP A 49 -9.70 -0.73 1.58
N ARG A 50 -10.77 0.04 1.37
CA ARG A 50 -10.72 1.43 0.87
C ARG A 50 -9.83 2.33 1.74
N LEU A 51 -9.95 2.24 3.06
CA LEU A 51 -9.19 3.06 4.00
C LEU A 51 -7.75 2.58 4.12
N TYR A 52 -7.53 1.26 4.05
CA TYR A 52 -6.22 0.67 4.01
C TYR A 52 -5.45 1.12 2.77
N ASP A 53 -6.06 1.01 1.59
CA ASP A 53 -5.48 1.44 0.31
C ASP A 53 -5.17 2.94 0.31
N ALA A 54 -6.04 3.76 0.89
CA ALA A 54 -5.80 5.20 1.06
C ALA A 54 -4.61 5.49 1.97
N GLY A 55 -4.49 4.78 3.09
CA GLY A 55 -3.35 4.89 4.00
C GLY A 55 -2.03 4.45 3.36
N GLU A 56 -2.03 3.33 2.65
CA GLU A 56 -0.84 2.84 1.95
C GLU A 56 -0.47 3.76 0.77
N ARG A 57 -1.45 4.37 0.10
CA ARG A 57 -1.18 5.38 -0.93
C ARG A 57 -0.52 6.63 -0.34
N LEU A 58 -1.03 7.12 0.79
CA LEU A 58 -0.45 8.24 1.52
C LEU A 58 0.98 7.95 1.98
N ARG A 59 1.22 6.77 2.57
CA ARG A 59 2.56 6.33 2.96
C ARG A 59 3.50 6.27 1.76
N SER A 60 3.04 5.75 0.63
CA SER A 60 3.86 5.65 -0.57
C SER A 60 4.27 7.01 -1.11
N ASP A 61 3.43 8.04 -0.98
CA ASP A 61 3.80 9.41 -1.33
C ASP A 61 4.78 10.03 -0.33
N TYR A 62 4.61 9.76 0.98
CA TYR A 62 5.55 10.16 2.03
C TYR A 62 6.97 9.61 1.78
N GLU A 63 7.08 8.31 1.48
CA GLU A 63 8.35 7.64 1.19
C GLU A 63 8.98 8.15 -0.12
N ARG A 64 8.17 8.34 -1.17
CA ARG A 64 8.64 8.86 -2.46
C ARG A 64 9.11 10.30 -2.38
N ALA A 65 8.47 11.11 -1.53
CA ALA A 65 8.88 12.48 -1.28
C ALA A 65 10.19 12.58 -0.45
N GLN A 66 10.78 11.44 -0.03
CA GLN A 66 11.98 11.37 0.82
C GLN A 66 11.85 12.20 2.10
N LEU A 67 10.65 12.22 2.68
CA LEU A 67 10.38 12.98 3.90
C LEU A 67 10.93 12.30 5.16
N ALA A 68 11.24 11.01 5.06
CA ALA A 68 12.00 10.31 6.08
C ALA A 68 13.50 10.67 6.00
N PRO A 69 14.19 10.86 7.13
CA PRO A 69 15.64 11.08 7.14
C PRO A 69 16.39 9.91 6.46
N SER A 70 17.22 10.20 5.46
CA SER A 70 18.08 9.19 4.83
C SER A 70 19.37 9.04 5.64
N VAL A 71 19.41 8.05 6.55
CA VAL A 71 20.56 7.83 7.45
C VAL A 71 21.67 6.98 6.81
N THR A 72 21.40 6.34 5.66
CA THR A 72 22.35 5.45 4.98
C THR A 72 22.45 5.71 3.48
N MET A 73 23.55 5.23 2.87
CA MET A 73 23.77 5.24 1.43
C MET A 73 22.75 4.33 0.74
N ARG A 74 22.11 4.82 -0.32
CA ARG A 74 21.02 4.13 -1.02
C ARG A 74 21.56 3.25 -2.16
N TRP A 75 21.45 1.93 -2.02
CA TRP A 75 22.02 0.93 -2.96
C TRP A 75 21.01 0.35 -3.97
N ASP A 76 19.77 0.83 -3.97
CA ASP A 76 18.69 0.23 -4.77
C ASP A 76 18.76 0.66 -6.25
N PRO A 77 18.83 -0.26 -7.23
CA PRO A 77 18.77 0.11 -8.64
C PRO A 77 17.44 0.82 -8.92
N VAL A 78 17.52 2.07 -9.40
CA VAL A 78 16.36 2.91 -9.73
C VAL A 78 15.56 2.25 -10.87
N ARG A 79 14.68 1.30 -10.53
CA ARG A 79 13.82 0.62 -11.49
C ARG A 79 12.49 1.39 -11.57
N VAL A 80 12.41 2.33 -12.51
CA VAL A 80 11.23 3.15 -12.74
C VAL A 80 10.16 2.31 -13.45
N LYS A 81 9.28 1.65 -12.68
CA LYS A 81 7.97 1.24 -13.18
C LYS A 81 7.00 2.38 -12.94
N SER A 82 6.79 3.20 -13.95
CA SER A 82 5.81 4.29 -13.91
C SER A 82 4.58 3.91 -14.71
N THR A 83 3.44 3.79 -14.02
CA THR A 83 2.12 3.77 -14.64
C THR A 83 1.38 5.11 -14.44
N GLY A 84 2.03 6.13 -13.84
CA GLY A 84 1.36 7.39 -13.47
C GLY A 84 2.20 8.66 -13.58
N ASP A 85 3.54 8.56 -13.61
CA ASP A 85 4.48 9.69 -13.68
C ASP A 85 5.38 9.58 -14.93
N ALA A 86 4.78 9.22 -16.07
CA ALA A 86 5.53 9.05 -17.32
C ALA A 86 6.13 10.40 -17.75
N GLY A 87 7.45 10.43 -17.97
CA GLY A 87 8.15 11.62 -18.46
C GLY A 87 8.76 12.54 -17.39
N LEU A 88 8.46 12.35 -16.10
CA LEU A 88 9.09 13.15 -15.04
C LEU A 88 10.53 12.68 -14.75
N THR A 89 11.41 13.62 -14.42
CA THR A 89 12.72 13.33 -13.81
C THR A 89 12.55 12.78 -12.39
N PRO A 90 13.58 12.14 -11.80
CA PRO A 90 13.52 11.71 -10.41
C PRO A 90 13.17 12.84 -9.43
N GLY A 91 13.69 14.05 -9.63
CA GLY A 91 13.39 15.21 -8.77
C GLY A 91 11.95 15.69 -8.92
N GLU A 92 11.44 15.78 -10.15
CA GLU A 92 10.05 16.17 -10.42
C GLU A 92 9.06 15.16 -9.82
N ARG A 93 9.38 13.86 -9.84
CA ARG A 93 8.57 12.85 -9.14
C ARG A 93 8.53 13.04 -7.62
N GLN A 94 9.65 13.43 -7.02
CA GLN A 94 9.68 13.73 -5.57
C GLN A 94 8.82 14.95 -5.25
N ILE A 95 8.93 16.01 -6.05
CA ILE A 95 8.11 17.23 -5.90
C ILE A 95 6.63 16.90 -6.09
N ALA A 96 6.27 16.11 -7.10
CA ALA A 96 4.90 15.69 -7.33
C ALA A 96 4.35 14.79 -6.21
N ALA A 97 5.17 13.89 -5.66
CA ALA A 97 4.79 13.07 -4.51
C ALA A 97 4.57 13.94 -3.25
N ARG A 98 5.47 14.91 -3.01
CA ARG A 98 5.36 15.85 -1.90
C ARG A 98 4.09 16.69 -2.01
N ALA A 99 3.80 17.24 -3.20
CA ALA A 99 2.60 18.03 -3.43
C ALA A 99 1.32 17.22 -3.22
N ARG A 100 1.29 15.94 -3.64
CA ARG A 100 0.15 15.04 -3.40
C ARG A 100 -0.01 14.72 -1.91
N PHE A 101 1.09 14.45 -1.21
CA PHE A 101 1.08 14.20 0.24
C PHE A 101 0.56 15.42 1.02
N ASP A 102 1.12 16.61 0.76
CA ASP A 102 0.72 17.85 1.42
C ASP A 102 -0.75 18.19 1.11
N GLY A 103 -1.19 17.97 -0.12
CA GLY A 103 -2.59 18.15 -0.53
C GLY A 103 -3.56 17.19 0.19
N ALA A 104 -3.16 15.94 0.40
CA ALA A 104 -3.96 14.95 1.13
C ALA A 104 -4.11 15.34 2.61
N LEU A 105 -3.03 15.78 3.26
CA LEU A 105 -3.07 16.26 4.65
C LEU A 105 -3.91 17.54 4.77
N ALA A 106 -3.77 18.47 3.83
CA ALA A 106 -4.57 19.69 3.80
C ALA A 106 -6.08 19.39 3.66
N LEU A 107 -6.47 18.39 2.86
CA LEU A 107 -7.87 17.97 2.75
C LEU A 107 -8.39 17.28 4.02
N ALA A 108 -7.56 16.48 4.68
CA ALA A 108 -7.91 15.87 5.97
C ALA A 108 -8.20 16.95 7.03
N GLY A 109 -7.42 18.03 7.03
CA GLY A 109 -7.64 19.21 7.85
C GLY A 109 -6.99 19.14 9.24
N ARG A 110 -6.98 20.30 9.90
CA ARG A 110 -6.31 20.53 11.20
C ARG A 110 -6.79 19.53 12.26
N GLY A 111 -5.85 18.87 12.92
CA GLY A 111 -6.08 17.90 13.98
C GLY A 111 -6.29 16.45 13.51
N LEU A 112 -6.54 16.21 12.22
CA LEU A 112 -6.52 14.88 11.62
C LEU A 112 -5.16 14.56 10.98
N GLU A 113 -4.44 15.59 10.53
CA GLU A 113 -3.09 15.47 9.99
C GLU A 113 -2.10 14.82 10.99
N ASP A 114 -2.22 15.15 12.28
CA ASP A 114 -1.29 14.64 13.30
C ASP A 114 -1.40 13.13 13.49
N VAL A 115 -2.63 12.59 13.49
CA VAL A 115 -2.83 11.13 13.61
C VAL A 115 -2.41 10.39 12.34
N LEU A 116 -2.62 10.99 11.16
CA LEU A 116 -2.13 10.43 9.90
C LEU A 116 -0.61 10.38 9.90
N TRP A 117 0.05 11.47 10.30
CA TRP A 117 1.50 11.50 10.39
C TRP A 117 2.04 10.42 11.34
N ARG A 118 1.50 10.35 12.57
CA ARG A 118 1.96 9.40 13.60
C ARG A 118 1.76 7.94 13.19
N VAL A 119 0.57 7.58 12.73
CA VAL A 119 0.22 6.17 12.48
C VAL A 119 0.67 5.72 11.10
N VAL A 120 0.42 6.53 10.07
CA VAL A 120 0.70 6.16 8.67
C VAL A 120 2.18 6.34 8.35
N CYS A 121 2.78 7.47 8.76
CA CYS A 121 4.15 7.82 8.37
C CYS A 121 5.18 7.38 9.40
N ALA A 122 4.96 7.65 10.69
CA ALA A 122 5.90 7.29 11.76
C ALA A 122 5.75 5.83 12.24
N GLY A 123 4.68 5.14 11.85
CA GLY A 123 4.45 3.74 12.23
C GLY A 123 4.10 3.54 13.71
N GLU A 124 3.62 4.58 14.38
CA GLU A 124 3.18 4.49 15.78
C GLU A 124 1.89 3.66 15.90
N THR A 125 1.80 2.85 16.96
CA THR A 125 0.54 2.18 17.29
C THR A 125 -0.50 3.18 17.78
N LEU A 126 -1.79 2.88 17.61
CA LEU A 126 -2.88 3.76 18.06
C LEU A 126 -2.77 4.20 19.54
N PRO A 127 -2.46 3.32 20.51
CA PRO A 127 -2.32 3.76 21.91
C PRO A 127 -1.16 4.75 22.13
N VAL A 128 -0.06 4.61 21.36
CA VAL A 128 1.07 5.52 21.42
C VAL A 128 0.68 6.88 20.84
N ALA A 129 0.00 6.89 19.69
CA ALA A 129 -0.50 8.10 19.07
C ALA A 129 -1.53 8.82 19.97
N GLU A 130 -2.48 8.09 20.57
CA GLU A 130 -3.48 8.63 21.51
C GLU A 130 -2.80 9.36 22.68
N LYS A 131 -1.84 8.72 23.34
CA LYS A 131 -1.10 9.29 24.46
C LYS A 131 -0.38 10.58 24.04
N ALA A 132 0.23 10.57 22.87
CA ALA A 132 1.04 11.68 22.42
C ALA A 132 0.23 12.86 21.85
N LEU A 133 -1.02 12.62 21.42
CA LEU A 133 -2.00 13.65 21.03
C LEU A 133 -2.86 14.12 22.22
N GLY A 134 -2.68 13.54 23.41
CA GLY A 134 -3.49 13.87 24.59
C GLY A 134 -4.95 13.42 24.49
N TRP A 135 -5.23 12.39 23.69
CA TRP A 135 -6.58 11.87 23.49
C TRP A 135 -6.96 10.83 24.54
N PRO A 136 -8.26 10.71 24.88
CA PRO A 136 -8.73 9.63 25.73
C PRO A 136 -8.54 8.28 25.03
N ALA A 137 -8.30 7.25 25.84
CA ALA A 137 -8.06 5.90 25.34
C ALA A 137 -9.19 5.42 24.42
N ARG A 138 -8.83 4.68 23.36
CA ARG A 138 -9.73 4.10 22.35
C ARG A 138 -10.40 5.11 21.40
N SER A 139 -9.99 6.38 21.42
CA SER A 139 -10.49 7.40 20.49
C SER A 139 -9.79 7.34 19.13
N GLY A 140 -8.53 6.92 19.12
CA GLY A 140 -7.65 7.02 17.96
C GLY A 140 -8.15 6.24 16.76
N LYS A 141 -8.79 5.08 16.97
CA LYS A 141 -9.35 4.28 15.86
C LYS A 141 -10.39 5.05 15.07
N LEU A 142 -11.35 5.69 15.76
CA LEU A 142 -12.43 6.43 15.10
C LEU A 142 -11.87 7.64 14.35
N VAL A 143 -10.97 8.38 14.99
CA VAL A 143 -10.36 9.58 14.39
C VAL A 143 -9.47 9.22 13.20
N LEU A 144 -8.69 8.14 13.30
CA LEU A 144 -7.90 7.62 12.18
C LEU A 144 -8.78 7.22 11.00
N LYS A 145 -9.92 6.56 11.23
CA LYS A 145 -10.87 6.23 10.16
C LYS A 145 -11.40 7.49 9.47
N LEU A 146 -11.80 8.49 10.24
CA LEU A 146 -12.28 9.76 9.69
C LEU A 146 -11.18 10.45 8.86
N ALA A 147 -9.95 10.43 9.33
CA ALA A 147 -8.82 11.00 8.60
C ALA A 147 -8.54 10.24 7.30
N LEU A 148 -8.50 8.90 7.34
CA LEU A 148 -8.29 8.06 6.17
C LEU A 148 -9.41 8.18 5.14
N ASP A 149 -10.64 8.42 5.57
CA ASP A 149 -11.78 8.63 4.67
C ASP A 149 -11.59 9.90 3.82
N ARG A 150 -11.13 10.99 4.43
CA ARG A 150 -10.76 12.22 3.70
C ARG A 150 -9.60 12.01 2.73
N VAL A 151 -8.62 11.20 3.14
CA VAL A 151 -7.51 10.81 2.26
C VAL A 151 -7.99 9.94 1.09
N ALA A 152 -8.94 9.03 1.33
CA ALA A 152 -9.54 8.21 0.29
C ALA A 152 -10.27 9.07 -0.75
N ASP A 153 -11.00 10.10 -0.29
CA ASP A 153 -11.65 11.09 -1.17
C ASP A 153 -10.62 11.86 -2.01
N PHE A 154 -9.51 12.31 -1.40
CA PHE A 154 -8.43 13.01 -2.11
C PHE A 154 -7.84 12.16 -3.25
N TYR A 155 -7.53 10.88 -2.95
CA TYR A 155 -6.96 9.97 -3.93
C TYR A 155 -8.00 9.32 -4.85
N ARG A 156 -9.30 9.60 -4.65
CA ARG A 156 -10.42 9.02 -5.40
C ARG A 156 -10.40 7.49 -5.36
N ILE A 157 -10.15 6.94 -4.17
CA ILE A 157 -10.15 5.49 -3.92
C ILE A 157 -11.58 5.08 -3.55
N THR A 158 -12.11 4.08 -4.26
CA THR A 158 -13.48 3.57 -4.16
C THR A 158 -13.52 2.18 -3.56
#